data_AF-N8YHV6-F1
#
_entry.id   AF-N8YHV6-F1
#
_cell.length_a   1.000
_cell.length_b   1.000
_cell.length_c   1.000
_cell.angle_alpha   90.00
_cell.angle_beta   90.00
_cell.angle_gamma   90.00
#
_symmetry.space_group_name_H-M   'P 1'
#
loop_
_entity.id
_entity.type
_entity.pdbx_description
1 polymer ?
#
loop_
_entity_poly.entity_id
_entity_poly.type
_entity_poly.pdbx_seq_one_letter_code
_entity_poly.pdbx_strand_id
1 'polypeptide(L)'
;MTIQLMTAQANVPIEFLQFSGGERHIQLQPELLNQLQANTQIKASLHNSTDVMDYLLLENVLLQQSTHLSVEIPYFPYARQDRVCAQGQAFSLDLMTKLLNSNSEKFAGQRQKIVVWDCHSPVTIELLRRNTSFQQVINIEPIEIIQQSPALMQILSADNTVLICPDAGATQRTQAIANGINPQRQQAIDVIHCEKKRDPNTGKISTTAVNSPDLTGKTAVITDDICDGGATFIGIAKQLRSLNCQNIILYVTHGIFSKGLAVFDGLVDQIFTSNSLPQAEASKLNIINFQNQD
;
A
#
# COMPACT_ATOMS: atom_id res chain seq x y z
N MET A 1 8.26 10.57 11.57
CA MET A 1 7.22 11.61 11.46
C MET A 1 6.21 11.12 10.44
N THR A 2 4.92 11.26 10.73
CA THR A 2 3.83 10.74 9.87
C THR A 2 3.59 11.60 8.65
N ILE A 3 3.87 12.90 8.69
CA ILE A 3 3.75 13.81 7.56
C ILE A 3 5.07 14.54 7.36
N GLN A 4 5.53 14.61 6.12
CA GLN A 4 6.74 15.32 5.70
C GLN A 4 6.37 16.35 4.65
N LEU A 5 6.90 17.56 4.80
CA LEU A 5 6.80 18.64 3.83
C LEU A 5 8.17 18.82 3.19
N MET A 6 8.22 18.82 1.87
CA MET A 6 9.45 18.88 1.09
C MET A 6 9.32 19.94 0.00
N THR A 7 10.36 20.75 -0.15
CA THR A 7 10.54 21.63 -1.32
C THR A 7 11.63 21.04 -2.21
N ALA A 8 11.90 21.69 -3.35
CA ALA A 8 13.00 21.30 -4.23
C ALA A 8 14.38 21.35 -3.54
N GLN A 9 14.52 22.11 -2.45
CA GLN A 9 15.80 22.36 -1.79
C GLN A 9 15.97 21.60 -0.46
N ALA A 10 14.90 21.34 0.29
CA ALA A 10 15.01 20.75 1.62
C ALA A 10 13.69 20.18 2.17
N ASN A 11 13.81 19.41 3.25
CA ASN A 11 12.70 19.10 4.15
C ASN A 11 12.35 20.34 4.97
N VAL A 12 11.06 20.67 5.05
CA VAL A 12 10.54 21.80 5.82
C VAL A 12 10.03 21.26 7.17
N PRO A 13 10.57 21.70 8.32
CA PRO A 13 10.05 21.32 9.62
C PRO A 13 8.61 21.79 9.81
N ILE A 14 7.80 20.93 10.43
CA ILE A 14 6.41 21.19 10.78
C ILE A 14 6.27 20.99 12.29
N GLU A 15 5.72 21.98 12.98
CA GLU A 15 5.42 21.88 14.40
C GLU A 15 3.97 21.41 14.57
N PHE A 16 3.81 20.26 15.22
CA PHE A 16 2.51 19.70 15.55
C PHE A 16 2.24 19.83 17.05
N LEU A 17 1.07 20.35 17.41
CA LEU A 17 0.64 20.52 18.79
C LEU A 17 -0.77 19.93 18.98
N GLN A 18 -1.02 19.38 20.17
CA GLN A 18 -2.36 19.03 20.63
C GLN A 18 -2.70 19.85 21.87
N PHE A 19 -3.78 20.63 21.81
CA PHE A 19 -4.29 21.31 22.99
C PHE A 19 -4.90 20.29 23.97
N SER A 20 -5.05 20.68 25.24
CA SER A 20 -5.59 19.80 26.29
C SER A 20 -7.00 19.26 25.97
N GLY A 21 -7.77 19.98 25.14
CA GLY A 21 -9.09 19.55 24.66
C GLY A 21 -9.05 18.51 23.52
N GLY A 22 -7.87 18.15 23.01
CA GLY A 22 -7.69 17.22 21.90
C GLY A 22 -7.62 17.87 20.51
N GLU A 23 -7.81 19.18 20.42
CA GLU A 23 -7.72 19.93 19.17
C GLU A 23 -6.29 19.94 18.63
N ARG A 24 -6.18 19.67 17.32
CA ARG A 24 -4.90 19.66 16.61
C ARG A 24 -4.56 21.06 16.11
N HIS A 25 -3.28 21.41 16.21
CA HIS A 25 -2.72 22.65 15.71
C HIS A 25 -1.43 22.36 14.98
N ILE A 26 -1.22 23.05 13.85
CA ILE A 26 -0.01 22.92 13.05
C ILE A 26 0.56 24.32 12.80
N GLN A 27 1.88 24.44 12.87
CA GLN A 27 2.60 25.67 12.59
C GLN A 27 3.81 25.40 11.70
N LEU A 28 3.94 26.21 10.65
CA LEU A 28 5.17 26.33 9.86
C LEU A 28 5.91 27.58 10.31
N GLN A 29 7.23 27.54 10.33
CA GLN A 29 8.02 28.72 10.67
C GLN A 29 7.87 29.79 9.58
N PRO A 30 7.59 31.06 9.94
CA PRO A 30 7.32 32.12 8.96
C PRO A 30 8.41 32.30 7.89
N GLU A 31 9.67 32.10 8.27
CA GLU A 31 10.84 32.22 7.39
C GLU A 31 10.81 31.19 6.25
N LEU A 32 10.21 30.03 6.50
CA LEU A 32 10.10 28.92 5.56
C LEU A 32 8.91 29.08 4.60
N LEU A 33 7.89 29.87 4.98
CA LEU A 33 6.73 30.12 4.11
C LEU A 33 7.14 30.78 2.79
N ASN A 34 8.12 31.68 2.84
CA ASN A 34 8.64 32.36 1.66
C ASN A 34 9.40 31.42 0.70
N GLN A 35 9.79 30.23 1.15
CA GLN A 35 10.50 29.23 0.35
C GLN A 35 9.56 28.27 -0.41
N LEU A 36 8.25 28.31 -0.14
CA LEU A 36 7.28 27.32 -0.63
C LEU A 36 6.89 27.47 -2.11
N GLN A 37 7.49 28.38 -2.87
CA GLN A 37 6.97 28.76 -4.19
C GLN A 37 7.61 27.99 -5.35
N ALA A 38 6.94 26.91 -5.75
CA ALA A 38 6.63 26.54 -7.14
C ALA A 38 6.11 25.10 -7.21
N ASN A 39 6.67 24.20 -6.38
CA ASN A 39 6.33 22.79 -6.28
C ASN A 39 6.60 22.31 -4.85
N THR A 40 5.55 22.21 -4.04
CA THR A 40 5.66 21.68 -2.68
C THR A 40 5.13 20.25 -2.67
N GLN A 41 5.92 19.35 -2.11
CA GLN A 41 5.60 17.93 -1.99
C GLN A 41 5.27 17.59 -0.54
N ILE A 42 4.15 16.89 -0.35
CA ILE A 42 3.76 16.33 0.95
C ILE A 42 3.85 14.83 0.83
N LYS A 43 4.60 14.17 1.72
CA LYS A 43 4.50 12.73 1.93
C LYS A 43 3.79 12.46 3.24
N ALA A 44 2.60 11.87 3.18
CA ALA A 44 1.71 11.70 4.32
C ALA A 44 1.39 10.22 4.56
N SER A 45 1.90 9.67 5.65
CA SER A 45 1.54 8.37 6.20
C SER A 45 0.38 8.53 7.19
N LEU A 46 -0.84 8.31 6.72
CA LEU A 46 -2.08 8.54 7.46
C LEU A 46 -2.57 7.26 8.17
N HIS A 47 -2.21 7.08 9.44
CA HIS A 47 -2.53 5.85 10.18
C HIS A 47 -3.82 5.94 10.99
N ASN A 48 -4.16 7.14 11.44
CA ASN A 48 -5.29 7.39 12.33
C ASN A 48 -5.92 8.76 12.04
N SER A 49 -7.00 9.08 12.75
CA SER A 49 -7.73 10.35 12.57
C SER A 49 -6.89 11.59 12.90
N THR A 50 -5.90 11.49 13.79
CA THR A 50 -4.99 12.60 14.11
C THR A 50 -4.14 12.95 12.90
N ASP A 51 -3.55 11.95 12.24
CA ASP A 51 -2.75 12.18 11.03
C ASP A 51 -3.59 12.82 9.91
N VAL A 52 -4.86 12.38 9.76
CA VAL A 52 -5.78 12.96 8.77
C VAL A 52 -6.05 14.42 9.07
N MET A 53 -6.32 14.77 10.34
CA MET A 53 -6.55 16.16 10.73
C MET A 53 -5.30 17.01 10.57
N ASP A 54 -4.13 16.50 10.95
CA ASP A 54 -2.84 17.16 10.79
C ASP A 54 -2.54 17.45 9.31
N TYR A 55 -2.83 16.51 8.41
CA TYR A 55 -2.74 16.72 6.96
C TYR A 55 -3.68 17.83 6.47
N LEU A 56 -4.95 17.80 6.87
CA LEU A 56 -5.93 18.80 6.43
C LEU A 56 -5.56 20.21 6.90
N LEU A 57 -5.04 20.35 8.12
CA LEU A 57 -4.55 21.62 8.64
C LEU A 57 -3.31 22.10 7.89
N LEU A 58 -2.35 21.21 7.63
CA LEU A 58 -1.15 21.53 6.85
C LEU A 58 -1.52 21.99 5.44
N GLU A 59 -2.35 21.22 4.74
CA GLU A 59 -2.82 21.57 3.41
C GLU A 59 -3.55 22.92 3.40
N ASN A 60 -4.36 23.20 4.43
CA ASN A 60 -5.05 24.48 4.56
C ASN A 60 -4.06 25.66 4.62
N VAL A 61 -2.99 25.54 5.43
CA VAL A 61 -1.94 26.56 5.49
C VAL A 61 -1.28 26.75 4.13
N LEU A 62 -0.91 25.66 3.45
CA LEU A 62 -0.18 25.74 2.18
C LEU A 62 -1.04 26.32 1.04
N LEU A 63 -2.33 25.99 0.99
CA LEU A 63 -3.26 26.52 -0.01
C LEU A 63 -3.52 28.03 0.19
N GLN A 64 -3.54 28.51 1.43
CA GLN A 64 -3.62 29.95 1.73
C GLN A 64 -2.38 30.71 1.22
N GLN A 65 -1.21 30.05 1.15
CA GLN A 65 0.01 30.63 0.60
C GLN A 65 0.09 30.52 -0.94
N SER A 66 -0.98 30.10 -1.61
CA SER A 66 -1.04 29.93 -3.08
C SER A 66 -0.02 28.93 -3.64
N THR A 67 0.23 27.85 -2.88
CA THR A 67 1.24 26.84 -3.22
C THR A 67 0.68 25.78 -4.18
N HIS A 68 1.48 25.34 -5.16
CA HIS A 68 1.15 24.15 -5.95
C HIS A 68 1.53 22.86 -5.19
N LEU A 69 0.53 22.02 -4.94
CA LEU A 69 0.66 20.84 -4.09
C LEU A 69 0.72 19.54 -4.89
N SER A 70 1.75 18.76 -4.59
CA SER A 70 1.84 17.34 -4.93
C SER A 70 1.82 16.53 -3.65
N VAL A 71 0.91 15.56 -3.55
CA VAL A 71 0.70 14.79 -2.31
C VAL A 71 0.94 13.31 -2.60
N GLU A 72 1.80 12.69 -1.82
CA GLU A 72 2.03 11.26 -1.81
C GLU A 72 1.45 10.68 -0.52
N ILE A 73 0.48 9.77 -0.64
CA ILE A 73 -0.08 8.99 0.47
C ILE A 73 0.21 7.52 0.16
N PRO A 74 1.36 6.97 0.61
CA PRO A 74 1.79 5.62 0.23
C PRO A 74 0.73 4.55 0.49
N TYR A 75 0.14 4.55 1.68
CA TYR A 75 -1.00 3.70 2.02
C TYR A 75 -2.25 4.56 2.23
N PHE A 76 -3.24 4.42 1.35
CA PHE A 76 -4.45 5.23 1.43
C PHE A 76 -5.39 4.73 2.57
N PRO A 77 -5.78 5.60 3.52
CA PRO A 77 -6.60 5.17 4.66
C PRO A 77 -8.00 4.73 4.21
N TYR A 78 -8.58 3.77 4.93
CA TYR A 78 -9.90 3.18 4.63
C TYR A 78 -10.01 2.45 3.27
N ALA A 79 -8.90 2.18 2.56
CA ALA A 79 -8.91 1.51 1.24
C ALA A 79 -9.64 0.14 1.22
N ARG A 80 -9.65 -0.59 2.33
CA ARG A 80 -10.38 -1.87 2.48
C ARG A 80 -11.90 -1.73 2.62
N GLN A 81 -12.41 -0.51 2.78
CA GLN A 81 -13.83 -0.18 2.96
C GLN A 81 -14.37 0.49 1.70
N ASP A 82 -14.12 -0.15 0.55
CA ASP A 82 -14.37 0.36 -0.81
C ASP A 82 -15.81 0.15 -1.30
N ARG A 83 -16.66 -0.50 -0.50
CA ARG A 83 -18.07 -0.73 -0.78
C ARG A 83 -18.84 -0.96 0.52
N VAL A 84 -20.17 -0.81 0.47
CA VAL A 84 -21.07 -1.16 1.57
C VAL A 84 -21.43 -2.64 1.44
N CYS A 85 -20.96 -3.48 2.36
CA CYS A 85 -21.18 -4.93 2.32
C CYS A 85 -22.42 -5.38 3.09
N ALA A 86 -22.94 -4.55 3.99
CA ALA A 86 -24.13 -4.84 4.79
C ALA A 86 -24.89 -3.55 5.15
N GLN A 87 -26.19 -3.69 5.41
CA GLN A 87 -27.03 -2.58 5.86
C GLN A 87 -26.47 -1.95 7.14
N GLY A 88 -26.43 -0.61 7.17
CA GLY A 88 -25.91 0.16 8.30
C GLY A 88 -24.39 0.39 8.29
N GLN A 89 -23.64 -0.18 7.34
CA GLN A 89 -22.22 0.14 7.16
C GLN A 89 -22.04 1.46 6.40
N ALA A 90 -21.02 2.23 6.80
CA ALA A 90 -20.61 3.43 6.08
C ALA A 90 -19.79 3.07 4.83
N PHE A 91 -19.92 3.89 3.78
CA PHE A 91 -18.98 3.87 2.67
C PHE A 91 -17.76 4.74 3.03
N SER A 92 -16.89 4.21 3.90
CA SER A 92 -15.82 4.98 4.52
C SER A 92 -14.78 5.50 3.54
N LEU A 93 -14.45 4.75 2.48
CA LEU A 93 -13.52 5.22 1.45
C LEU A 93 -14.06 6.48 0.73
N ASP A 94 -15.33 6.47 0.32
CA ASP A 94 -15.99 7.64 -0.29
C ASP A 94 -16.02 8.83 0.67
N LEU A 95 -16.39 8.61 1.94
CA LEU A 95 -16.35 9.66 2.96
C LEU A 95 -14.95 10.25 3.15
N MET A 96 -13.92 9.40 3.20
CA MET A 96 -12.52 9.83 3.35
C MET A 96 -12.06 10.68 2.16
N THR A 97 -12.34 10.28 0.93
CA THR A 97 -11.98 11.09 -0.26
C THR A 97 -12.70 12.45 -0.29
N LYS A 98 -13.95 12.53 0.20
CA LYS A 98 -14.68 13.79 0.34
C LYS A 98 -14.11 14.67 1.45
N LEU A 99 -13.69 14.08 2.56
CA LEU A 99 -13.02 14.78 3.66
C LEU A 99 -11.68 15.37 3.19
N LEU A 100 -10.90 14.62 2.40
CA LEU A 100 -9.69 15.17 1.75
C LEU A 100 -10.00 16.37 0.86
N ASN A 101 -11.23 16.50 0.34
CA ASN A 101 -11.61 17.62 -0.50
C ASN A 101 -12.03 18.88 0.27
N SER A 102 -12.12 18.85 1.60
CA SER A 102 -12.72 19.92 2.41
C SER A 102 -12.06 21.30 2.29
N ASN A 103 -10.78 21.39 1.89
CA ASN A 103 -10.12 22.68 1.69
C ASN A 103 -10.28 23.26 0.27
N SER A 104 -10.72 22.48 -0.72
CA SER A 104 -10.51 22.79 -2.15
C SER A 104 -11.35 23.94 -2.73
N GLU A 105 -12.56 24.17 -2.22
CA GLU A 105 -13.54 25.07 -2.86
C GLU A 105 -13.02 26.50 -3.07
N LYS A 106 -12.11 26.96 -2.20
CA LYS A 106 -11.54 28.31 -2.25
C LYS A 106 -10.23 28.41 -3.06
N PHE A 107 -9.63 27.28 -3.43
CA PHE A 107 -8.25 27.21 -3.93
C PHE A 107 -8.13 26.38 -5.21
N ALA A 108 -8.97 26.68 -6.20
CA ALA A 108 -9.00 25.98 -7.48
C ALA A 108 -7.64 26.03 -8.19
N GLY A 109 -7.24 24.91 -8.79
CA GLY A 109 -6.02 24.80 -9.60
C GLY A 109 -4.72 24.60 -8.83
N GLN A 110 -4.72 24.68 -7.49
CA GLN A 110 -3.48 24.54 -6.70
C GLN A 110 -3.04 23.09 -6.49
N ARG A 111 -3.96 22.13 -6.44
CA ARG A 111 -3.66 20.70 -6.28
C ARG A 111 -3.26 20.07 -7.62
N GLN A 112 -1.97 19.78 -7.79
CA GLN A 112 -1.42 19.24 -9.03
C GLN A 112 -1.60 17.73 -9.11
N LYS A 113 -1.07 16.99 -8.13
CA LYS A 113 -0.94 15.54 -8.20
C LYS A 113 -1.21 14.89 -6.86
N ILE A 114 -1.92 13.77 -6.86
CA ILE A 114 -1.96 12.83 -5.75
C ILE A 114 -1.43 11.47 -6.19
N VAL A 115 -0.50 10.91 -5.43
CA VAL A 115 0.11 9.60 -5.63
C VAL A 115 -0.28 8.69 -4.47
N VAL A 116 -0.70 7.48 -4.79
CA VAL A 116 -0.98 6.39 -3.85
C VAL A 116 -0.27 5.14 -4.35
N TRP A 117 0.13 4.25 -3.45
CA TRP A 117 0.82 3.02 -3.86
C TRP A 117 -0.14 1.83 -3.76
N ASP A 118 -0.11 0.95 -4.77
CA ASP A 118 -0.83 -0.32 -4.87
C ASP A 118 -2.21 -0.33 -4.18
N CYS A 119 -3.12 0.53 -4.67
CA CYS A 119 -4.45 0.63 -4.08
C CYS A 119 -5.11 -0.74 -3.94
N HIS A 120 -5.78 -0.94 -2.80
CA HIS A 120 -6.55 -2.16 -2.53
C HIS A 120 -7.54 -2.50 -3.65
N SER A 121 -8.15 -1.46 -4.24
CA SER A 121 -9.18 -1.56 -5.26
C SER A 121 -9.13 -0.34 -6.20
N PRO A 122 -9.49 -0.49 -7.49
CA PRO A 122 -9.56 0.64 -8.43
C PRO A 122 -10.55 1.74 -7.99
N VAL A 123 -11.50 1.39 -7.11
CA VAL A 123 -12.47 2.33 -6.52
C VAL A 123 -11.78 3.50 -5.82
N THR A 124 -10.61 3.30 -5.18
CA THR A 124 -9.85 4.40 -4.56
C THR A 124 -9.47 5.45 -5.59
N ILE A 125 -8.98 5.04 -6.75
CA ILE A 125 -8.56 5.94 -7.82
C ILE A 125 -9.76 6.65 -8.45
N GLU A 126 -10.86 5.94 -8.67
CA GLU A 126 -12.12 6.51 -9.18
C GLU A 126 -12.67 7.59 -8.25
N LEU A 127 -12.73 7.29 -6.94
CA LEU A 127 -13.23 8.24 -5.94
C LEU A 127 -12.28 9.42 -5.74
N LEU A 128 -10.97 9.22 -5.79
CA LEU A 128 -10.01 10.32 -5.79
C LEU A 128 -10.26 11.24 -6.99
N ARG A 129 -10.35 10.71 -8.21
CA ARG A 129 -10.64 11.52 -9.42
C ARG A 129 -11.98 12.25 -9.34
N ARG A 130 -13.00 11.60 -8.75
CA ARG A 130 -14.36 12.13 -8.67
C ARG A 130 -14.51 13.19 -7.57
N ASN A 131 -14.01 12.89 -6.37
CA ASN A 131 -14.29 13.66 -5.17
C ASN A 131 -13.21 14.69 -4.87
N THR A 132 -12.00 14.54 -5.44
CA THR A 132 -10.88 15.45 -5.18
C THR A 132 -10.58 16.30 -6.41
N SER A 133 -10.22 17.56 -6.19
CA SER A 133 -9.81 18.48 -7.25
C SER A 133 -8.33 18.39 -7.63
N PHE A 134 -7.69 17.22 -7.49
CA PHE A 134 -6.33 17.00 -7.99
C PHE A 134 -6.35 16.86 -9.51
N GLN A 135 -5.44 17.53 -10.22
CA GLN A 135 -5.35 17.43 -11.69
C GLN A 135 -4.91 16.04 -12.16
N GLN A 136 -4.04 15.39 -11.38
CA GLN A 136 -3.52 14.06 -11.65
C GLN A 136 -3.73 13.14 -10.42
N VAL A 137 -4.23 11.93 -10.68
CA VAL A 137 -4.37 10.87 -9.68
C VAL A 137 -3.62 9.65 -10.19
N ILE A 138 -2.56 9.27 -9.48
CA ILE A 138 -1.60 8.23 -9.87
C ILE A 138 -1.63 7.10 -8.84
N ASN A 139 -1.75 5.87 -9.33
CA ASN A 139 -1.51 4.66 -8.58
C ASN A 139 -0.14 4.12 -8.98
N ILE A 140 0.78 3.96 -8.04
CA ILE A 140 2.01 3.22 -8.28
C ILE A 140 1.65 1.73 -8.28
N GLU A 141 1.96 1.05 -9.36
CA GLU A 141 1.69 -0.38 -9.49
C GLU A 141 2.74 -1.19 -8.70
N PRO A 142 2.38 -2.37 -8.15
CA PRO A 142 3.28 -3.15 -7.30
C PRO A 142 4.57 -3.56 -8.01
N ILE A 143 4.55 -3.73 -9.34
CA ILE A 143 5.77 -4.05 -10.10
C ILE A 143 6.82 -2.93 -10.00
N GLU A 144 6.40 -1.66 -10.00
CA GLU A 144 7.31 -0.51 -9.89
C GLU A 144 8.02 -0.50 -8.53
N ILE A 145 7.29 -0.92 -7.49
CA ILE A 145 7.82 -1.08 -6.13
C ILE A 145 8.80 -2.25 -6.09
N ILE A 146 8.40 -3.41 -6.61
CA ILE A 146 9.23 -4.63 -6.66
C ILE A 146 10.56 -4.37 -7.39
N GLN A 147 10.56 -3.58 -8.47
CA GLN A 147 11.76 -3.25 -9.25
C GLN A 147 12.85 -2.53 -8.44
N GLN A 148 12.49 -1.83 -7.36
CA GLN A 148 13.46 -1.22 -6.45
C GLN A 148 14.02 -2.19 -5.39
N SER A 149 13.70 -3.48 -5.47
CA SER A 149 14.27 -4.54 -4.65
C SER A 149 15.08 -5.53 -5.51
N PRO A 150 16.40 -5.38 -5.62
CA PRO A 150 17.24 -6.29 -6.38
C PRO A 150 17.11 -7.76 -5.92
N ALA A 151 16.95 -7.98 -4.62
CA ALA A 151 16.78 -9.31 -4.04
C ALA A 151 15.46 -9.97 -4.48
N LEU A 152 14.34 -9.24 -4.45
CA LEU A 152 13.05 -9.77 -4.89
C LEU A 152 13.03 -9.96 -6.41
N MET A 153 13.60 -9.03 -7.18
CA MET A 153 13.74 -9.16 -8.63
C MET A 153 14.55 -10.39 -9.03
N GLN A 154 15.64 -10.69 -8.31
CA GLN A 154 16.43 -11.90 -8.54
C GLN A 154 15.60 -13.17 -8.29
N ILE A 155 14.83 -13.21 -7.20
CA ILE A 155 13.92 -14.34 -6.90
C ILE A 155 12.87 -14.48 -8.01
N LEU A 156 12.20 -13.40 -8.38
CA LEU A 156 11.13 -13.40 -9.38
C LEU A 156 11.63 -13.67 -10.80
N SER A 157 12.90 -13.43 -11.10
CA SER A 157 13.49 -13.71 -12.42
C SER A 157 14.01 -15.15 -12.55
N ALA A 158 14.14 -15.90 -11.45
CA ALA A 158 14.66 -17.26 -11.48
C ALA A 158 13.68 -18.26 -12.13
N ASP A 159 14.17 -19.15 -13.00
CA ASP A 159 13.34 -20.07 -13.79
C ASP A 159 12.47 -21.00 -12.94
N ASN A 160 12.89 -21.36 -11.73
CA ASN A 160 12.14 -22.21 -10.81
C ASN A 160 11.13 -21.45 -9.93
N THR A 161 10.92 -20.16 -10.16
CA THR A 161 9.95 -19.35 -9.40
C THR A 161 8.56 -19.38 -10.03
N VAL A 162 7.53 -19.47 -9.18
CA VAL A 162 6.11 -19.36 -9.54
C VAL A 162 5.45 -18.28 -8.68
N LEU A 163 4.48 -17.57 -9.25
CA LEU A 163 3.64 -16.62 -8.51
C LEU A 163 2.41 -17.33 -7.95
N ILE A 164 2.07 -17.01 -6.71
CA ILE A 164 0.86 -17.52 -6.06
C ILE A 164 -0.13 -16.37 -5.89
N CYS A 165 -1.24 -16.45 -6.61
CA CYS A 165 -2.37 -15.55 -6.48
C CYS A 165 -3.27 -16.00 -5.31
N PRO A 166 -3.36 -15.23 -4.21
CA PRO A 166 -3.99 -15.69 -2.96
C PRO A 166 -5.52 -15.82 -3.02
N ASP A 167 -6.18 -15.06 -3.89
CA ASP A 167 -7.61 -15.17 -4.17
C ASP A 167 -8.00 -14.46 -5.49
N ALA A 168 -9.29 -14.54 -5.83
CA ALA A 168 -9.82 -13.92 -7.05
C ALA A 168 -9.60 -12.40 -7.12
N GLY A 169 -9.64 -11.67 -6.00
CA GLY A 169 -9.45 -10.23 -5.95
C GLY A 169 -8.02 -9.82 -6.30
N ALA A 170 -7.04 -10.65 -5.97
CA ALA A 170 -5.62 -10.42 -6.29
C ALA A 170 -5.22 -10.83 -7.72
N THR A 171 -6.14 -11.35 -8.54
CA THR A 171 -5.83 -11.88 -9.88
C THR A 171 -5.22 -10.83 -10.80
N GLN A 172 -5.86 -9.67 -10.94
CA GLN A 172 -5.37 -8.61 -11.80
C GLN A 172 -3.98 -8.12 -11.35
N ARG A 173 -3.80 -7.98 -10.03
CA ARG A 173 -2.53 -7.57 -9.42
C ARG A 173 -1.41 -8.57 -9.71
N THR A 174 -1.66 -9.85 -9.43
CA THR A 174 -0.68 -10.92 -9.63
C THR A 174 -0.29 -11.02 -11.11
N GLN A 175 -1.27 -10.87 -12.02
CA GLN A 175 -1.00 -10.87 -13.46
C GLN A 175 -0.20 -9.64 -13.90
N ALA A 176 -0.43 -8.46 -13.32
CA ALA A 176 0.36 -7.27 -13.61
C ALA A 176 1.83 -7.46 -13.20
N ILE A 177 2.08 -8.05 -12.03
CA ILE A 177 3.43 -8.43 -11.59
C ILE A 177 4.05 -9.43 -12.56
N ALA A 178 3.30 -10.48 -12.95
CA ALA A 178 3.76 -11.48 -13.92
C ALA A 178 4.18 -10.83 -15.25
N ASN A 179 3.32 -9.99 -15.81
CA ASN A 179 3.57 -9.29 -17.06
C ASN A 179 4.79 -8.36 -16.97
N GLY A 180 4.99 -7.72 -15.82
CA GLY A 180 6.11 -6.82 -15.57
C GLY A 180 7.46 -7.52 -15.41
N ILE A 181 7.48 -8.75 -14.88
CA ILE A 181 8.72 -9.53 -14.72
C ILE A 181 9.07 -10.37 -15.96
N ASN A 182 8.08 -10.81 -16.73
CA ASN A 182 8.29 -11.68 -17.89
C ASN A 182 9.34 -11.20 -18.90
N PRO A 183 9.50 -9.89 -19.19
CA PRO A 183 10.59 -9.40 -20.05
C PRO A 183 12.01 -9.70 -19.54
N GLN A 184 12.17 -10.00 -18.26
CA GLN A 184 13.46 -10.34 -17.63
C GLN A 184 13.68 -11.85 -17.49
N ARG A 185 12.75 -12.66 -18.01
CA ARG A 185 12.78 -14.12 -17.91
C ARG A 185 12.92 -14.77 -19.28
N GLN A 186 13.50 -15.96 -19.33
CA GLN A 186 13.54 -16.77 -20.55
C GLN A 186 12.18 -17.38 -20.87
N GLN A 187 11.41 -17.71 -19.81
CA GLN A 187 10.06 -18.26 -19.90
C GLN A 187 9.12 -17.45 -19.03
N ALA A 188 7.88 -17.28 -19.50
CA ALA A 188 6.84 -16.62 -18.73
C ALA A 188 6.69 -17.29 -17.35
N ILE A 189 6.56 -16.48 -16.31
CA ILE A 189 6.35 -16.98 -14.95
C ILE A 189 4.96 -17.62 -14.83
N ASP A 190 4.91 -18.79 -14.22
CA ASP A 190 3.63 -19.45 -13.94
C ASP A 190 2.90 -18.70 -12.82
N VAL A 191 1.60 -18.48 -13.01
CA VAL A 191 0.70 -17.93 -11.99
C VAL A 191 -0.25 -19.03 -11.52
N ILE A 192 -0.17 -19.38 -10.24
CA ILE A 192 -0.98 -20.42 -9.61
C ILE A 192 -2.04 -19.75 -8.74
N HIS A 193 -3.30 -20.03 -9.02
CA HIS A 193 -4.42 -19.47 -8.29
C HIS A 193 -4.77 -20.31 -7.05
N CYS A 194 -5.13 -19.62 -5.97
CA CYS A 194 -5.67 -20.23 -4.77
C CYS A 194 -7.19 -20.08 -4.71
N GLU A 195 -7.88 -21.14 -4.29
CA GLU A 195 -9.31 -21.12 -4.04
C GLU A 195 -9.60 -21.09 -2.53
N LYS A 196 -10.39 -20.11 -2.10
CA LYS A 196 -10.91 -20.06 -0.73
C LYS A 196 -12.18 -20.90 -0.66
N LYS A 197 -12.08 -22.15 -0.22
CA LYS A 197 -13.26 -22.94 0.16
C LYS A 197 -13.71 -22.48 1.53
N ARG A 198 -14.96 -22.04 1.64
CA ARG A 198 -15.61 -21.71 2.91
C ARG A 198 -16.42 -22.90 3.36
N ASP A 199 -16.37 -23.18 4.66
CA ASP A 199 -17.29 -24.11 5.29
C ASP A 199 -18.72 -23.56 5.11
N PRO A 200 -19.60 -24.29 4.42
CA PRO A 200 -20.98 -23.85 4.18
C PRO A 200 -21.76 -23.59 5.48
N ASN A 201 -21.40 -24.25 6.57
CA ASN A 201 -22.14 -24.22 7.84
C ASN A 201 -21.62 -23.15 8.81
N THR A 202 -20.33 -22.85 8.79
CA THR A 202 -19.71 -21.91 9.75
C THR A 202 -19.27 -20.59 9.12
N GLY A 203 -19.28 -20.48 7.78
CA GLY A 203 -18.79 -19.32 7.04
C GLY A 203 -17.28 -19.07 7.17
N LYS A 204 -16.57 -19.88 7.97
CA LYS A 204 -15.11 -19.83 8.11
C LYS A 204 -14.46 -20.39 6.86
N ILE A 205 -13.29 -19.85 6.50
CA ILE A 205 -12.47 -20.44 5.43
C ILE A 205 -12.08 -21.86 5.90
N SER A 206 -12.57 -22.89 5.21
CA SER A 206 -12.34 -24.29 5.56
C SER A 206 -11.00 -24.76 5.05
N THR A 207 -10.64 -24.39 3.81
CA THR A 207 -9.36 -24.73 3.17
C THR A 207 -9.02 -23.68 2.11
N THR A 208 -7.76 -23.28 2.05
CA THR A 208 -7.21 -22.67 0.83
C THR A 208 -6.68 -23.82 -0.02
N ALA A 209 -7.15 -23.98 -1.25
CA ALA A 209 -6.58 -24.96 -2.17
C ALA A 209 -5.63 -24.24 -3.12
N VAL A 210 -4.39 -24.70 -3.19
CA VAL A 210 -3.42 -24.25 -4.21
C VAL A 210 -3.68 -25.12 -5.44
N ASN A 211 -4.01 -24.51 -6.58
CA ASN A 211 -4.38 -25.24 -7.79
C ASN A 211 -3.14 -25.77 -8.54
N SER A 212 -2.34 -26.60 -7.85
CA SER A 212 -1.19 -27.32 -8.41
C SER A 212 -1.05 -28.70 -7.74
N PRO A 213 -0.72 -29.77 -8.50
CA PRO A 213 -0.52 -31.10 -7.93
C PRO A 213 0.83 -31.29 -7.22
N ASP A 214 1.87 -30.54 -7.61
CA ASP A 214 3.22 -30.61 -7.03
C ASP A 214 3.98 -29.31 -7.28
N LEU A 215 4.83 -28.91 -6.33
CA LEU A 215 5.73 -27.76 -6.40
C LEU A 215 7.16 -28.09 -5.96
N THR A 216 7.54 -29.37 -6.01
CA THR A 216 8.89 -29.83 -5.69
C THR A 216 9.96 -29.02 -6.43
N GLY A 217 10.93 -28.46 -5.68
CA GLY A 217 12.04 -27.67 -6.23
C GLY A 217 11.68 -26.26 -6.71
N LYS A 218 10.41 -25.85 -6.59
CA LYS A 218 9.95 -24.51 -6.95
C LYS A 218 10.06 -23.55 -5.76
N THR A 219 10.33 -22.28 -6.07
CA THR A 219 10.16 -21.16 -5.16
C THR A 219 8.80 -20.52 -5.42
N ALA A 220 7.91 -20.52 -4.43
CA ALA A 220 6.59 -19.90 -4.53
C ALA A 220 6.60 -18.50 -3.92
N VAL A 221 6.24 -17.49 -4.72
CA VAL A 221 6.10 -16.10 -4.24
C VAL A 221 4.62 -15.75 -4.17
N ILE A 222 4.09 -15.64 -2.95
CA ILE A 222 2.73 -15.18 -2.69
C ILE A 222 2.71 -13.66 -2.80
N THR A 223 1.80 -13.09 -3.61
CA THR A 223 1.72 -11.64 -3.84
C THR A 223 0.34 -11.10 -3.47
N ASP A 224 0.29 -10.03 -2.67
CA ASP A 224 -0.96 -9.32 -2.35
C ASP A 224 -0.70 -7.83 -2.06
N ASP A 225 -1.75 -7.01 -1.92
CA ASP A 225 -1.58 -5.61 -1.52
C ASP A 225 -1.30 -5.46 -0.02
N ILE A 226 -2.04 -6.16 0.85
CA ILE A 226 -2.02 -5.91 2.29
C ILE A 226 -1.83 -7.22 3.07
N CYS A 227 -0.92 -7.23 4.05
CA CYS A 227 -0.93 -8.23 5.12
C CYS A 227 -1.27 -7.61 6.48
N ASP A 228 -2.47 -7.90 6.97
CA ASP A 228 -2.91 -7.54 8.32
C ASP A 228 -2.57 -8.65 9.33
N GLY A 229 -3.49 -9.59 9.58
CA GLY A 229 -3.26 -10.70 10.52
C GLY A 229 -2.61 -11.95 9.92
N GLY A 230 -2.35 -11.98 8.62
CA GLY A 230 -1.64 -13.09 7.94
C GLY A 230 -2.40 -14.41 7.75
N ALA A 231 -3.62 -14.56 8.28
CA ALA A 231 -4.36 -15.83 8.27
C ALA A 231 -4.49 -16.49 6.88
N THR A 232 -4.77 -15.69 5.84
CA THR A 232 -4.84 -16.16 4.45
C THR A 232 -3.50 -16.79 4.01
N PHE A 233 -2.40 -16.08 4.22
CA PHE A 233 -1.06 -16.50 3.79
C PHE A 233 -0.54 -17.68 4.61
N ILE A 234 -0.89 -17.79 5.89
CA ILE A 234 -0.59 -18.98 6.70
C ILE A 234 -1.26 -20.23 6.11
N GLY A 235 -2.52 -20.12 5.71
CA GLY A 235 -3.24 -21.21 5.05
C GLY A 235 -2.59 -21.63 3.73
N ILE A 236 -2.22 -20.66 2.90
CA ILE A 236 -1.51 -20.89 1.63
C ILE A 236 -0.14 -21.53 1.88
N ALA A 237 0.67 -20.98 2.79
CA ALA A 237 2.00 -21.47 3.07
C ALA A 237 2.00 -22.93 3.57
N LYS A 238 1.04 -23.31 4.43
CA LYS A 238 0.86 -24.71 4.85
C LYS A 238 0.61 -25.66 3.66
N GLN A 239 -0.22 -25.23 2.71
CA GLN A 239 -0.51 -26.01 1.51
C GLN A 239 0.71 -26.11 0.60
N LEU A 240 1.41 -25.01 0.37
CA LEU A 240 2.66 -25.00 -0.39
C LEU A 240 3.71 -25.94 0.21
N ARG A 241 3.84 -25.99 1.55
CA ARG A 241 4.71 -26.97 2.23
C ARG A 241 4.26 -28.41 1.99
N SER A 242 2.96 -28.69 2.02
CA SER A 242 2.45 -30.04 1.71
C SER A 242 2.64 -30.45 0.24
N LEU A 243 2.82 -29.47 -0.66
CA LEU A 243 3.16 -29.66 -2.07
C LEU A 243 4.69 -29.66 -2.32
N ASN A 244 5.49 -29.86 -1.28
CA ASN A 244 6.96 -29.95 -1.34
C ASN A 244 7.65 -28.70 -1.93
N CYS A 245 7.02 -27.52 -1.82
CA CYS A 245 7.63 -26.28 -2.26
C CYS A 245 8.93 -25.99 -1.49
N GLN A 246 10.00 -25.69 -2.23
CA GLN A 246 11.35 -25.53 -1.67
C GLN A 246 11.43 -24.27 -0.81
N ASN A 247 11.05 -23.13 -1.38
CA ASN A 247 11.05 -21.85 -0.69
C ASN A 247 9.69 -21.17 -0.85
N ILE A 248 9.19 -20.57 0.23
CA ILE A 248 7.96 -19.79 0.24
C ILE A 248 8.30 -18.36 0.62
N ILE A 249 7.99 -17.44 -0.28
CA ILE A 249 8.23 -16.01 -0.12
C ILE A 249 6.87 -15.31 -0.08
N LEU A 250 6.71 -14.35 0.81
CA LEU A 250 5.54 -13.48 0.86
C LEU A 250 5.94 -12.08 0.43
N TYR A 251 5.33 -11.55 -0.63
CA TYR A 251 5.39 -10.14 -0.98
C TYR A 251 4.03 -9.49 -0.70
N VAL A 252 4.06 -8.41 0.07
CA VAL A 252 2.91 -7.51 0.21
C VAL A 252 3.35 -6.06 0.13
N THR A 253 2.65 -5.22 -0.64
CA THR A 253 3.00 -3.81 -0.72
C THR A 253 2.89 -3.14 0.67
N HIS A 254 1.82 -3.42 1.40
CA HIS A 254 1.50 -2.82 2.70
C HIS A 254 1.50 -3.86 3.82
N GLY A 255 2.64 -3.98 4.51
CA GLY A 255 2.77 -4.81 5.70
C GLY A 255 2.21 -4.12 6.94
N ILE A 256 0.98 -4.46 7.36
CA ILE A 256 0.40 -4.02 8.64
C ILE A 256 0.87 -4.95 9.78
N PHE A 257 0.91 -6.26 9.51
CA PHE A 257 1.40 -7.30 10.42
C PHE A 257 0.87 -7.19 11.87
N SER A 258 -0.44 -6.99 12.04
CA SER A 258 -1.06 -6.74 13.36
C SER A 258 -0.94 -7.92 14.36
N LYS A 259 -0.54 -9.10 13.89
CA LYS A 259 -0.24 -10.29 14.70
C LYS A 259 1.25 -10.60 14.81
N GLY A 260 2.11 -9.69 14.38
CA GLY A 260 3.55 -9.87 14.29
C GLY A 260 3.95 -10.84 13.17
N LEU A 261 5.26 -10.98 12.96
CA LEU A 261 5.82 -11.84 11.91
C LEU A 261 5.98 -13.31 12.34
N ALA A 262 5.98 -13.58 13.65
CA ALA A 262 6.17 -14.92 14.20
C ALA A 262 5.09 -15.93 13.75
N VAL A 263 3.92 -15.45 13.33
CA VAL A 263 2.85 -16.30 12.76
C VAL A 263 3.27 -17.00 11.47
N PHE A 264 4.36 -16.57 10.84
CA PHE A 264 4.92 -17.16 9.62
C PHE A 264 6.10 -18.11 9.88
N ASP A 265 6.53 -18.29 11.13
CA ASP A 265 7.67 -19.13 11.46
C ASP A 265 7.45 -20.60 11.08
N GLY A 266 8.49 -21.20 10.47
CA GLY A 266 8.43 -22.54 9.91
C GLY A 266 7.58 -22.68 8.64
N LEU A 267 6.93 -21.60 8.19
CA LEU A 267 6.04 -21.61 7.03
C LEU A 267 6.61 -20.79 5.87
N VAL A 268 6.89 -19.50 6.11
CA VAL A 268 7.42 -18.57 5.11
C VAL A 268 8.90 -18.32 5.38
N ASP A 269 9.73 -18.39 4.34
CA ASP A 269 11.18 -18.26 4.44
C ASP A 269 11.63 -16.80 4.43
N GLN A 270 11.01 -15.96 3.60
CA GLN A 270 11.26 -14.52 3.57
C GLN A 270 9.98 -13.74 3.29
N ILE A 271 9.91 -12.54 3.85
CA ILE A 271 8.81 -11.59 3.66
C ILE A 271 9.40 -10.32 3.06
N PHE A 272 8.78 -9.81 2.00
CA PHE A 272 9.09 -8.53 1.38
C PHE A 272 7.91 -7.59 1.57
N THR A 273 8.20 -6.36 1.99
CA THR A 273 7.18 -5.30 2.05
C THR A 273 7.79 -3.94 1.76
N SER A 274 6.97 -2.98 1.31
CA SER A 274 7.47 -1.61 1.10
C SER A 274 7.53 -0.82 2.39
N ASN A 275 8.22 0.32 2.33
CA ASN A 275 8.20 1.37 3.34
C ASN A 275 6.91 2.24 3.31
N SER A 276 5.81 1.76 2.69
CA SER A 276 4.52 2.48 2.69
C SER A 276 3.90 2.65 4.09
N LEU A 277 4.23 1.73 4.99
CA LEU A 277 3.89 1.77 6.41
C LEU A 277 5.18 1.58 7.24
N PRO A 278 5.27 2.15 8.46
CA PRO A 278 6.42 1.95 9.34
C PRO A 278 6.70 0.47 9.60
N GLN A 279 7.93 0.05 9.36
CA GLN A 279 8.40 -1.32 9.59
C GLN A 279 9.50 -1.34 10.64
N ALA A 280 9.49 -2.35 11.50
CA ALA A 280 10.62 -2.67 12.36
C ALA A 280 11.51 -3.70 11.67
N GLU A 281 12.83 -3.54 11.77
CA GLU A 281 13.77 -4.54 11.25
C GLU A 281 13.54 -5.90 11.92
N ALA A 282 13.53 -6.96 11.12
CA ALA A 282 13.40 -8.33 11.58
C ALA A 282 14.16 -9.26 10.62
N SER A 283 14.69 -10.37 11.12
CA SER A 283 15.58 -11.25 10.36
C SER A 283 15.00 -11.80 9.06
N LYS A 284 13.68 -12.00 8.99
CA LYS A 284 12.97 -12.49 7.79
C LYS A 284 12.26 -11.41 6.99
N LEU A 285 12.29 -10.15 7.46
CA LEU A 285 11.60 -9.04 6.82
C LEU A 285 12.59 -8.23 5.98
N ASN A 286 12.33 -8.16 4.68
CA ASN A 286 13.05 -7.34 3.73
C ASN A 286 12.19 -6.11 3.41
N ILE A 287 12.64 -4.94 3.83
CA ILE A 287 11.93 -3.68 3.59
C ILE A 287 12.44 -3.08 2.27
N ILE A 288 11.53 -2.95 1.30
CA ILE A 288 11.77 -2.26 0.04
C ILE A 288 11.64 -0.76 0.32
N ASN A 289 12.77 -0.06 0.34
CA ASN A 289 12.83 1.39 0.52
C ASN A 289 12.43 2.10 -0.79
N PHE A 290 11.16 1.96 -1.16
CA PHE A 290 10.64 2.54 -2.38
C PHE A 290 10.66 4.07 -2.31
N GLN A 291 11.15 4.67 -3.38
CA GLN A 291 11.11 6.10 -3.63
C GLN A 291 10.41 6.33 -4.96
N ASN A 292 9.30 7.05 -4.93
CA ASN A 292 8.66 7.53 -6.14
C ASN A 292 9.61 8.51 -6.84
N GLN A 293 9.96 8.25 -8.10
CA GLN A 293 10.94 9.02 -8.87
C GLN A 293 10.33 10.21 -9.63
N ASP A 294 9.01 10.41 -9.52
CA ASP A 294 8.21 11.44 -10.23
C ASP A 294 7.61 12.51 -9.32
#